data_AF-A0A2W6BYS3-F1
#
_entry.id   AF-A0A2W6BYS3-F1
#
_cell.length_a   1.000
_cell.length_b   1.000
_cell.length_c   1.000
_cell.angle_alpha   90.00
_cell.angle_beta   90.00
_cell.angle_gamma   90.00
#
_symmetry.space_group_name_H-M   'P 1'
#
loop_
_entity.id
_entity.type
_entity.pdbx_description
1 polymer ?
#
loop_
_entity_poly.entity_id
_entity_poly.type
_entity_poly.pdbx_seq_one_letter_code
_entity_poly.pdbx_strand_id
1 'polypeptide(L)' 'SVHSDERTGRVIVFAAVDNLWKGAASQAVQNLNLMLGLGEAEGIW' A
#
# COMPACT_ATOMS: atom_id res chain seq x y z
N SER A 1 -5.15 2.36 -10.71
CA SER A 1 -6.40 2.67 -11.41
C SER A 1 -7.36 1.50 -11.31
N VAL A 2 -8.64 1.73 -11.56
CA VAL A 2 -9.67 0.69 -11.59
C VAL A 2 -10.43 0.84 -12.91
N HIS A 3 -10.62 -0.26 -13.63
CA HIS A 3 -11.32 -0.30 -14.91
C HIS A 3 -12.33 -1.45 -14.91
N SER A 4 -13.54 -1.21 -15.44
CA SER A 4 -14.55 -2.25 -15.67
C SER A 4 -14.45 -2.81 -17.08
N ASP A 5 -14.36 -4.13 -17.23
CA ASP A 5 -14.50 -4.84 -18.51
C ASP A 5 -15.93 -5.37 -18.65
N GLU A 6 -16.77 -4.60 -19.32
CA GLU A 6 -18.19 -4.90 -19.54
C GLU A 6 -18.41 -6.20 -20.35
N ARG A 7 -17.49 -6.57 -21.25
CA ARG A 7 -17.61 -7.78 -22.07
C ARG A 7 -17.53 -9.05 -21.23
N THR A 8 -16.76 -9.02 -20.15
CA THR A 8 -16.54 -10.19 -19.29
C THR A 8 -17.16 -10.06 -17.90
N GLY A 9 -17.71 -8.89 -17.57
CA GLY A 9 -18.23 -8.57 -16.24
C GLY A 9 -17.14 -8.51 -15.17
N ARG A 10 -15.88 -8.29 -15.55
CA ARG A 10 -14.73 -8.26 -14.61
C ARG A 10 -14.32 -6.84 -14.27
N VAL A 11 -13.70 -6.68 -13.11
CA VAL A 11 -13.00 -5.44 -12.72
C VAL A 11 -11.50 -5.70 -12.76
N ILE A 12 -10.75 -4.82 -13.41
CA ILE A 12 -9.29 -4.86 -13.52
C ILE A 12 -8.73 -3.74 -12.65
N VAL A 13 -7.85 -4.10 -11.71
CA VAL A 13 -7.23 -3.17 -10.77
C VAL A 13 -5.73 -3.14 -11.01
N PHE A 14 -5.17 -1.93 -11.16
CA PHE A 14 -3.74 -1.71 -11.26
C PHE A 14 -3.25 -0.89 -10.06
N ALA A 15 -2.18 -1.37 -9.42
CA ALA A 15 -1.44 -0.65 -8.41
C ALA A 15 0.05 -0.68 -8.75
N ALA A 16 0.75 0.41 -8.46
CA ALA A 16 2.19 0.50 -8.55
C ALA A 16 2.72 0.92 -7.18
N VAL A 17 3.72 0.21 -6.68
CA VAL A 17 4.43 0.53 -5.45
C VAL A 17 5.92 0.33 -5.68
N ASP A 18 6.73 1.09 -4.96
CA ASP A 18 8.14 0.74 -4.80
C ASP A 18 8.23 -0.53 -3.95
N ASN A 19 8.91 -1.56 -4.48
CA ASN A 19 8.94 -2.89 -3.89
C ASN A 19 9.80 -2.98 -2.62
N LEU A 20 10.78 -2.09 -2.43
CA LEU A 20 11.62 -2.07 -1.24
C LEU A 20 11.11 -1.08 -0.19
N TRP A 21 10.53 0.04 -0.61
CA TRP A 21 9.90 0.99 0.29
C TRP A 21 8.55 0.47 0.76
N LYS A 22 7.47 0.75 0.02
CA LYS A 22 6.10 0.35 0.41
C LYS A 22 5.88 -1.15 0.28
N GLY A 23 6.66 -1.85 -0.53
CA GLY A 23 6.63 -3.31 -0.61
C GLY A 23 7.33 -4.03 0.53
N ALA A 24 8.17 -3.34 1.33
CA ALA A 24 8.88 -3.95 2.45
C ALA A 24 9.14 -2.99 3.62
N ALA A 25 10.15 -2.13 3.52
CA ALA A 25 10.72 -1.41 4.67
C ALA A 25 9.74 -0.41 5.30
N SER A 26 9.05 0.41 4.49
CA SER A 26 8.12 1.39 5.06
C SER A 26 6.88 0.73 5.63
N GLN A 27 6.39 -0.37 5.06
CA GLN A 27 5.31 -1.15 5.70
C GLN A 27 5.73 -1.71 7.06
N ALA A 28 6.96 -2.22 7.19
CA ALA A 28 7.47 -2.69 8.48
C ALA A 28 7.52 -1.57 9.53
N VAL A 29 7.98 -0.38 9.14
CA VAL A 29 8.04 0.79 10.02
C VAL A 29 6.65 1.31 10.37
N GLN A 30 5.71 1.38 9.41
CA GLN A 30 4.32 1.76 9.70
C GLN A 30 3.68 0.83 10.73
N ASN A 31 3.87 -0.48 10.57
CA ASN A 31 3.37 -1.47 11.53
C ASN A 31 4.02 -1.29 12.91
N LEU A 32 5.33 -1.06 12.95
CA LEU A 32 6.05 -0.80 14.19
C LEU A 32 5.57 0.48 14.89
N ASN A 33 5.35 1.55 14.14
CA ASN A 33 4.82 2.80 14.68
C ASN A 33 3.49 2.55 15.38
N LEU A 34 2.57 1.82 14.74
CA LEU A 34 1.29 1.46 15.34
C LEU A 34 1.46 0.60 16.60
N MET A 35 2.37 -0.38 16.60
CA MET A 35 2.67 -1.22 17.77
C MET A 35 3.22 -0.40 18.95
N LEU A 36 3.96 0.68 18.68
CA LEU A 36 4.53 1.57 19.68
C LEU A 36 3.59 2.71 20.09
N GLY A 37 2.38 2.79 19.51
CA GLY A 37 1.43 3.88 19.77
C GLY A 37 1.83 5.22 19.15
N LEU A 38 2.73 5.20 18.16
CA LEU A 38 3.18 6.35 17.40
C LEU A 38 2.27 6.63 16.20
N GLY A 39 2.50 7.74 15.50
CA GLY A 39 1.80 8.02 14.24
C GLY A 39 2.24 7.08 13.12
N GLU A 40 1.32 6.53 12.32
CA GLU A 40 1.66 5.55 11.26
C GLU A 40 2.75 6.06 10.30
N ALA A 41 2.67 7.33 9.88
CA ALA A 41 3.62 7.96 8.95
C ALA A 41 4.86 8.57 9.65
N GLU A 42 5.03 8.37 10.96
CA GLU A 42 6.15 8.94 11.70
C GLU A 42 7.48 8.37 11.19
N GLY A 43 8.39 9.26 10.79
CA GLY A 43 9.73 8.90 10.27
C GLY A 43 9.77 8.36 8.83
N ILE A 44 8.62 8.22 8.16
CA ILE A 44 8.51 7.67 6.80
C ILE A 44 7.39 8.40 6.04
N TRP A 45 7.71 9.61 5.57
CA TRP A 45 6.85 10.39 4.68
C TRP A 45 7.05 10.01 3.22
#